data_AF-A0A1R1XX42-F1
#
_entry.id   AF-A0A1R1XX42-F1
#
_cell.length_a   1.000
_cell.length_b   1.000
_cell.length_c   1.000
_cell.angle_alpha   90.00
_cell.angle_beta   90.00
_cell.angle_gamma   90.00
#
_symmetry.space_group_name_H-M   'P 1'
#
loop_
_entity.id
_entity.type
_entity.pdbx_description
1 polymer ?
#
loop_
_entity_poly.entity_id
_entity_poly.type
_entity_poly.pdbx_seq_one_letter_code
_entity_poly.pdbx_strand_id
1 'polypeptide(L)'
;MRGIKSYAMVLCADSVDGSKVEFIEPPAGSNPGDRVYFEGFEGKDPETLLNPKKKIWETIQPGFITSDSFEAGWVDQDKKFHKLLVNGNVCKSQSIAGGPMK
;
A
#
# COMPACT_ATOMS: atom_id res chain seq x y z
N MET A 1 -1.17 14.93 14.29
CA MET A 1 -0.02 14.77 15.20
C MET A 1 0.01 15.93 16.18
N ARG A 2 -0.01 15.65 17.48
CA ARG A 2 -0.34 16.57 18.59
C ARG A 2 0.71 17.69 18.79
N GLY A 3 0.81 18.61 17.83
CA GLY A 3 1.79 19.71 17.82
C GLY A 3 3.12 19.40 17.11
N ILE A 4 3.30 18.16 16.64
CA ILE A 4 4.50 17.72 15.89
C ILE A 4 4.08 17.51 14.43
N LYS A 5 4.97 17.81 13.46
CA LYS A 5 4.68 17.64 12.03
C LYS A 5 5.10 16.25 11.53
N SER A 6 4.17 15.54 10.85
CA SER A 6 4.48 14.28 10.15
C SER A 6 4.93 14.61 8.74
N TYR A 7 5.90 13.86 8.23
CA TYR A 7 6.36 13.97 6.85
C TYR A 7 6.00 12.76 5.98
N ALA A 8 5.51 11.68 6.60
CA ALA A 8 5.12 10.46 5.91
C ALA A 8 4.07 9.69 6.75
N MET A 9 3.59 8.58 6.18
CA MET A 9 2.67 7.63 6.80
C MET A 9 3.20 6.21 6.55
N VAL A 10 2.99 5.31 7.51
CA VAL A 10 3.30 3.89 7.35
C VAL A 10 2.06 3.19 6.82
N LEU A 11 2.21 2.39 5.76
CA LEU A 11 1.12 1.60 5.19
C LEU A 11 0.92 0.33 6.02
N CYS A 12 -0.31 0.12 6.48
CA CYS A 12 -0.69 -1.05 7.27
C CYS A 12 -1.93 -1.72 6.69
N ALA A 13 -2.11 -3.00 6.98
CA ALA A 13 -3.37 -3.73 6.76
C ALA A 13 -4.15 -3.79 8.07
N ASP A 14 -5.46 -3.56 8.01
CA ASP A 14 -6.38 -3.91 9.10
C ASP A 14 -7.04 -5.24 8.83
N SER A 15 -7.33 -6.01 9.88
CA SER A 15 -8.23 -7.14 9.76
C SER A 15 -9.63 -6.66 9.38
N VAL A 16 -10.41 -7.52 8.71
CA VAL A 16 -11.77 -7.19 8.26
C VAL A 16 -12.68 -6.78 9.42
N ASP A 17 -12.46 -7.35 10.61
CA ASP A 17 -13.18 -7.01 11.83
C ASP A 17 -12.61 -5.79 12.59
N GLY A 18 -11.52 -5.20 12.10
CA GLY A 18 -10.84 -4.05 12.70
C GLY A 18 -10.13 -4.33 14.04
N SER A 19 -10.00 -5.58 14.44
CA SER A 19 -9.40 -5.97 15.72
C SER A 19 -7.87 -5.95 15.71
N LYS A 20 -7.25 -6.08 14.53
CA LYS A 20 -5.80 -6.22 14.36
C LYS A 20 -5.29 -5.30 13.25
N VAL A 21 -4.08 -4.79 13.45
CA VAL A 21 -3.33 -4.01 12.46
C VAL A 21 -1.96 -4.65 12.29
N GLU A 22 -1.53 -4.86 11.05
CA GLU A 22 -0.20 -5.34 10.70
C GLU A 22 0.49 -4.40 9.73
N PHE A 23 1.81 -4.35 9.79
CA PHE A 23 2.60 -3.66 8.78
C PHE A 23 2.53 -4.37 7.44
N ILE A 24 2.63 -3.59 6.37
CA ILE A 24 3.00 -4.13 5.06
C ILE A 24 4.53 -4.23 5.02
N GLU A 25 5.03 -5.45 5.07
CA GLU A 25 6.45 -5.76 5.06
C GLU A 25 6.97 -5.81 3.62
N PRO A 26 8.06 -5.08 3.31
CA PRO A 26 8.72 -5.20 2.03
C PRO A 26 9.44 -6.57 1.93
N PRO A 27 9.77 -7.04 0.72
CA PRO A 27 10.50 -8.29 0.53
C PRO A 27 11.89 -8.25 1.19
N ALA A 28 12.40 -9.41 1.57
CA ALA A 28 13.71 -9.55 2.18
C ALA A 28 14.82 -8.93 1.30
N GLY A 29 15.73 -8.16 1.91
CA GLY A 29 16.80 -7.46 1.21
C GLY A 29 16.44 -6.06 0.69
N SER A 30 15.23 -5.57 0.96
CA SER A 30 14.84 -4.18 0.66
C SER A 30 15.62 -3.18 1.51
N ASN A 31 15.97 -2.04 0.92
CA ASN A 31 16.76 -0.98 1.53
C ASN A 31 15.94 0.31 1.69
N PRO A 32 16.30 1.18 2.64
CA PRO A 32 15.73 2.52 2.73
C PRO A 32 15.90 3.28 1.41
N GLY A 33 14.79 3.79 0.87
CA GLY A 33 14.77 4.52 -0.40
C GLY A 33 14.40 3.67 -1.62
N ASP A 34 14.27 2.34 -1.47
CA ASP A 34 13.75 1.49 -2.54
C ASP A 34 12.34 1.95 -2.96
N ARG A 35 12.11 2.01 -4.27
CA ARG A 35 10.83 2.42 -4.83
C ARG A 35 9.82 1.28 -4.71
N VAL A 36 8.71 1.57 -4.05
CA VAL A 36 7.53 0.72 -4.01
C VAL A 36 6.57 1.15 -5.11
N TYR A 37 6.03 0.22 -5.89
CA TYR A 37 5.10 0.50 -6.97
C TYR A 37 4.09 -0.63 -7.15
N PHE A 38 2.98 -0.36 -7.83
CA PHE A 38 2.02 -1.40 -8.22
C PHE A 38 2.43 -2.02 -9.55
N GLU A 39 2.29 -3.34 -9.67
CA GLU A 39 2.52 -4.10 -10.90
C GLU A 39 1.84 -3.44 -12.11
N GLY A 40 2.57 -3.22 -13.20
CA GLY A 40 2.10 -2.51 -14.40
C GLY A 40 2.24 -0.98 -14.35
N PHE A 41 2.76 -0.43 -13.25
CA PHE A 41 3.08 0.99 -13.06
C PHE A 41 4.58 1.21 -12.80
N GLU A 42 5.43 0.30 -13.26
CA GLU A 42 6.88 0.38 -13.18
C GLU A 42 7.42 1.67 -13.80
N GLY A 43 8.42 2.28 -13.16
CA GLY A 43 9.14 3.42 -13.73
C GLY A 43 8.33 4.71 -13.86
N LYS A 44 7.08 4.75 -13.36
CA LYS A 44 6.31 5.99 -13.29
C LYS A 44 6.76 6.82 -12.10
N ASP A 45 6.91 8.12 -12.32
CA ASP A 45 7.23 9.06 -11.24
C ASP A 45 5.94 9.50 -10.52
N PRO A 46 5.97 9.55 -9.18
CA PRO A 46 4.87 10.08 -8.41
C PRO A 46 4.82 11.62 -8.51
N GLU A 47 3.66 12.18 -8.19
CA GLU A 47 3.52 13.62 -7.98
C GLU A 47 4.41 14.07 -6.81
N THR A 48 5.08 15.23 -6.96
CA THR A 48 5.95 15.77 -5.90
C THR A 48 5.18 16.04 -4.60
N LEU A 49 3.90 16.44 -4.73
CA LEU A 49 2.99 16.61 -3.61
C LEU A 49 1.57 16.26 -4.07
N LEU A 50 0.91 15.33 -3.36
CA LEU A 50 -0.49 15.04 -3.61
C LEU A 50 -1.36 16.25 -3.25
N ASN A 51 -2.07 16.80 -4.24
CA ASN A 51 -2.96 17.93 -4.03
C ASN A 51 -4.23 17.48 -3.27
N PRO A 52 -4.49 17.97 -2.05
CA PRO A 52 -5.66 17.55 -1.26
C PRO A 52 -7.00 17.83 -1.95
N LYS A 53 -7.08 18.85 -2.82
CA LYS A 53 -8.32 19.17 -3.55
C LYS A 53 -8.66 18.13 -4.61
N LYS A 54 -7.67 17.39 -5.12
CA LYS A 54 -7.86 16.35 -6.14
C LYS A 54 -8.32 15.01 -5.53
N LYS A 55 -8.23 14.85 -4.21
CA LYS A 55 -8.62 13.63 -3.48
C LYS A 55 -8.06 12.33 -4.08
N ILE A 56 -6.81 12.37 -4.55
CA ILE A 56 -6.18 11.26 -5.29
C ILE A 56 -6.10 10.02 -4.40
N TRP A 57 -5.59 10.18 -3.17
CA TRP A 57 -5.47 9.10 -2.21
C TRP A 57 -6.84 8.50 -1.87
N GLU A 58 -7.82 9.34 -1.55
CA GLU A 58 -9.18 8.92 -1.19
C GLU A 58 -9.91 8.21 -2.33
N THR A 59 -9.50 8.45 -3.58
CA THR A 59 -10.05 7.78 -4.76
C THR A 59 -9.43 6.39 -4.96
N ILE A 60 -8.16 6.22 -4.64
CA ILE A 60 -7.40 4.98 -4.93
C ILE A 60 -7.39 4.03 -3.72
N GLN A 61 -7.27 4.56 -2.50
CA GLN A 61 -7.16 3.80 -1.25
C GLN A 61 -8.27 2.76 -1.03
N PRO A 62 -9.54 2.96 -1.46
CA PRO A 62 -10.56 1.91 -1.33
C PRO A 62 -10.24 0.60 -2.05
N GLY A 63 -9.35 0.63 -3.06
CA GLY A 63 -8.90 -0.58 -3.74
C GLY A 63 -7.70 -1.25 -3.06
N PHE A 64 -7.07 -0.63 -2.06
CA PHE A 64 -5.88 -1.18 -1.40
C PHE A 64 -6.30 -2.33 -0.47
N ILE A 65 -5.82 -3.53 -0.76
CA ILE A 65 -6.23 -4.75 -0.07
C ILE A 65 -5.10 -5.78 -0.02
N THR A 66 -5.09 -6.63 1.00
CA THR A 66 -4.28 -7.85 1.01
C THR A 66 -5.01 -9.03 0.37
N SER A 67 -4.31 -9.86 -0.40
CA SER A 67 -4.87 -11.08 -0.97
C SER A 67 -4.98 -12.22 0.05
N ASP A 68 -5.58 -13.35 -0.37
CA ASP A 68 -5.65 -14.58 0.42
C ASP A 68 -4.28 -15.18 0.77
N SER A 69 -3.23 -14.80 0.03
CA SER A 69 -1.84 -15.17 0.29
C SER A 69 -1.05 -14.09 1.04
N PHE A 70 -1.76 -13.15 1.66
CA PHE A 70 -1.24 -12.01 2.42
C PHE A 70 -0.45 -11.00 1.57
N GLU A 71 -0.53 -11.09 0.24
CA GLU A 71 0.16 -10.16 -0.66
C GLU A 71 -0.55 -8.82 -0.66
N ALA A 72 0.18 -7.73 -0.43
CA ALA A 72 -0.34 -6.38 -0.54
C ALA A 72 -0.56 -6.02 -2.02
N GLY A 73 -1.66 -5.34 -2.32
CA GLY A 73 -1.91 -4.87 -3.67
C GLY A 73 -3.08 -3.89 -3.77
N TRP A 74 -3.43 -3.56 -5.00
CA TRP A 74 -4.52 -2.66 -5.33
C TRP A 74 -5.43 -3.32 -6.36
N VAL A 75 -6.73 -3.30 -6.10
CA VAL A 75 -7.75 -3.70 -7.07
C VAL A 75 -8.22 -2.46 -7.82
N ASP A 76 -8.02 -2.46 -9.14
CA ASP A 76 -8.44 -1.37 -10.01
C ASP A 76 -9.96 -1.40 -10.33
N GLN A 77 -10.41 -0.47 -11.17
CA GLN A 77 -11.82 -0.37 -11.57
C GLN A 77 -12.30 -1.57 -12.40
N ASP A 78 -11.37 -2.25 -13.09
CA ASP A 78 -11.62 -3.45 -13.89
C ASP A 78 -11.55 -4.74 -13.05
N LYS A 79 -11.47 -4.60 -11.71
CA LYS A 79 -11.33 -5.68 -10.74
C LYS A 79 -10.04 -6.49 -10.90
N LYS A 80 -9.02 -5.91 -11.53
CA LYS A 80 -7.70 -6.51 -11.64
C LYS A 80 -6.90 -6.22 -10.39
N PHE A 81 -6.27 -7.26 -9.84
CA PHE A 81 -5.36 -7.11 -8.72
C PHE A 81 -3.94 -6.80 -9.22
N HIS A 82 -3.38 -5.71 -8.72
CA HIS A 82 -2.01 -5.27 -8.98
C HIS A 82 -1.19 -5.43 -7.71
N LYS A 83 -0.15 -6.26 -7.75
CA LYS A 83 0.72 -6.49 -6.58
C LYS A 83 1.50 -5.23 -6.23
N LEU A 84 1.69 -4.99 -4.93
CA LEU A 84 2.62 -3.98 -4.44
C LEU A 84 4.02 -4.58 -4.43
N LEU A 85 4.94 -4.01 -5.20
CA LEU A 85 6.25 -4.57 -5.49
C LEU A 85 7.39 -3.64 -5.06
N VAL A 86 8.50 -4.25 -4.67
CA VAL A 86 9.82 -3.64 -4.54
C VAL A 86 10.81 -4.48 -5.33
N ASN A 87 11.48 -3.88 -6.31
CA ASN A 87 12.44 -4.57 -7.19
C ASN A 87 11.85 -5.87 -7.81
N GLY A 88 10.56 -5.85 -8.19
CA GLY A 88 9.85 -7.00 -8.75
C GLY A 88 9.36 -8.05 -7.73
N ASN A 89 9.65 -7.87 -6.44
CA ASN A 89 9.24 -8.80 -5.38
C ASN A 89 8.09 -8.23 -4.55
N VAL A 90 7.20 -9.09 -4.07
CA VAL A 90 5.93 -8.69 -3.46
C VAL A 90 6.05 -8.29 -1.98
N CYS A 91 5.36 -7.22 -1.60
CA CYS A 91 5.16 -6.82 -0.21
C CYS A 91 4.01 -7.62 0.42
N LYS A 92 4.07 -7.92 1.71
CA LYS A 92 3.07 -8.76 2.39
C LYS A 92 2.69 -8.25 3.76
N SER A 93 1.47 -8.54 4.21
CA SER A 93 1.16 -8.54 5.63
C SER A 93 1.60 -9.86 6.27
N GLN A 94 1.69 -9.91 7.60
CA GLN A 94 2.13 -11.11 8.31
C GLN A 94 1.07 -12.24 8.27
N SER A 95 -0.20 -11.89 8.44
CA SER A 95 -1.32 -12.85 8.50
C SER A 95 -2.69 -12.30 8.11
N ILE A 96 -2.83 -11.00 7.82
CA ILE A 96 -4.12 -10.42 7.41
C ILE A 96 -4.41 -10.72 5.93
N ALA A 97 -5.42 -11.55 5.66
CA ALA A 97 -5.96 -11.79 4.31
C ALA A 97 -7.25 -10.98 4.10
N GLY A 98 -7.44 -10.42 2.90
CA GLY A 98 -8.65 -9.67 2.52
C GLY A 98 -8.82 -8.35 3.29
N GLY A 99 -7.79 -7.89 4.00
CA GLY A 99 -7.84 -6.71 4.84
C GLY A 99 -7.63 -5.43 4.04
N PRO A 100 -8.38 -4.34 4.30
CA PRO A 100 -8.10 -3.05 3.69
C PRO A 100 -6.74 -2.53 4.15
N MET A 101 -6.02 -1.83 3.27
CA MET A 101 -4.76 -1.17 3.64
C MET A 101 -4.93 0.35 3.66
N LYS A 102 -4.29 1.01 4.64
CA LYS A 102 -4.39 2.47 4.84
C LYS A 102 -3.13 3.06 5.45
#